data_AF-A0A928HTA6-F1
#
_entry.id   AF-A0A928HTA6-F1
#
_cell.length_a   1.000
_cell.length_b   1.000
_cell.length_c   1.000
_cell.angle_alpha   90.00
_cell.angle_beta   90.00
_cell.angle_gamma   90.00
#
_symmetry.space_group_name_H-M   'P 1'
#
loop_
_entity.id
_entity.type
_entity.pdbx_description
1 polymer ?
#
loop_
_entity_poly.entity_id
_entity_poly.type
_entity_poly.pdbx_seq_one_letter_code
_entity_poly.pdbx_strand_id
1 'polypeptide(L)'
;MKQLTDKDIAEMIGDEFHGDNINTRRAVRSELHLSTRIPHTRHTPPMHATLDLHQLTEEQAWNAIMELAQSGTRTANIITGASGILKIKFQQWARDSLLSPYIISWVPINNGSFSVRFKKSQN
;
A
#
# COMPACT_ATOMS: atom_id res chain seq x y z
N MET A 1 -6.13 23.52 -49.61
CA MET A 1 -4.82 23.95 -49.09
C MET A 1 -5.03 25.29 -48.40
N LYS A 2 -4.82 25.38 -47.09
CA LYS A 2 -5.06 26.60 -46.30
C LYS A 2 -3.91 27.58 -46.59
N GLN A 3 -4.22 28.79 -47.05
CA GLN A 3 -3.20 29.81 -47.28
C GLN A 3 -2.81 30.43 -45.93
N LEU A 4 -1.51 30.41 -45.66
CA LEU A 4 -0.91 31.03 -44.47
C LEU A 4 -0.98 32.54 -44.64
N THR A 5 -1.50 33.21 -43.62
CA THR A 5 -1.62 34.68 -43.60
C THR A 5 -0.35 35.31 -43.02
N ASP A 6 -0.07 36.56 -43.35
CA ASP A 6 1.11 37.28 -42.87
C ASP A 6 1.20 37.33 -41.33
N LYS A 7 0.06 37.18 -40.67
CA LYS A 7 -0.04 37.05 -39.21
C LYS A 7 0.49 35.69 -38.70
N ASP A 8 0.21 34.61 -39.42
CA ASP A 8 0.76 33.27 -39.11
C ASP A 8 2.29 33.24 -39.29
N ILE A 9 2.81 34.00 -40.27
CA ILE A 9 4.26 34.12 -40.52
C ILE A 9 4.95 34.93 -39.40
N ALA A 10 4.31 35.97 -38.90
CA ALA A 10 4.83 36.78 -37.80
C ALA A 10 4.89 36.00 -36.47
N GLU A 11 3.91 35.14 -36.19
CA GLU A 11 3.91 34.28 -34.98
C GLU A 11 4.98 33.17 -35.02
N MET A 12 5.48 32.79 -36.21
CA MET A 12 6.59 31.83 -36.34
C MET A 12 7.98 32.41 -36.04
N ILE A 13 8.14 33.74 -36.08
CA ILE A 13 9.44 34.41 -35.98
C ILE A 13 9.73 34.88 -34.54
N GLY A 14 8.70 35.04 -33.70
CA GLY A 14 8.80 35.77 -32.44
C GLY A 14 8.78 34.98 -31.14
N ASP A 15 8.22 33.76 -31.10
CA ASP A 15 7.96 33.10 -29.82
C ASP A 15 8.88 31.88 -29.57
N GLU A 16 9.58 31.95 -28.44
CA GLU A 16 10.25 30.83 -27.80
C GLU A 16 9.24 29.68 -27.67
N PHE A 17 9.56 28.52 -28.27
CA PHE A 17 8.67 27.35 -28.28
C PHE A 17 8.40 26.87 -26.85
N HIS A 18 7.30 27.35 -26.25
CA HIS A 18 6.73 26.78 -25.04
C HIS A 18 5.90 25.56 -25.42
N GLY A 19 6.61 24.46 -25.70
CA GLY A 19 6.00 23.16 -25.92
C GLY A 19 5.03 22.87 -24.78
N ASP A 20 3.75 22.73 -25.14
CA ASP A 20 2.65 22.52 -24.21
C ASP A 20 2.75 21.10 -23.61
N ASN A 21 3.71 20.96 -22.69
CA ASN A 21 4.25 19.70 -22.19
C ASN A 21 3.16 18.81 -21.60
N ILE A 22 2.10 19.41 -21.07
CA ILE A 22 0.96 18.70 -20.48
C ILE A 22 0.15 18.02 -21.59
N ASN A 23 -0.18 18.75 -22.65
CA ASN A 23 -0.94 18.24 -23.79
C ASN A 23 -0.14 17.19 -24.57
N THR A 24 1.15 17.43 -24.80
CA THR A 24 2.05 16.45 -25.42
C THR A 24 2.16 15.18 -24.58
N ARG A 25 2.35 15.28 -23.25
CA ARG A 25 2.40 14.11 -22.36
C ARG A 25 1.08 13.35 -22.33
N ARG A 26 -0.05 14.06 -22.41
CA ARG A 26 -1.40 13.46 -22.42
C ARG A 26 -1.63 12.70 -23.73
N ALA A 27 -1.24 13.28 -24.86
CA ALA A 27 -1.31 12.64 -26.18
C ALA A 27 -0.42 11.39 -26.23
N VAL A 28 0.86 11.50 -25.86
CA VAL A 28 1.81 10.37 -25.80
C VAL A 28 1.30 9.26 -24.87
N ARG A 29 0.73 9.59 -23.70
CA ARG A 29 0.13 8.60 -22.80
C ARG A 29 -1.07 7.88 -23.40
N SER A 30 -1.92 8.60 -24.13
CA SER A 30 -3.09 8.01 -24.80
C SER A 30 -2.70 7.10 -25.95
N GLU A 31 -1.71 7.51 -26.75
CA GLU A 31 -1.24 6.79 -27.93
C GLU A 31 -0.46 5.52 -27.56
N LEU A 32 0.32 5.57 -26.47
CA LEU A 32 1.03 4.40 -25.94
C LEU A 32 0.14 3.46 -25.12
N HIS A 33 -1.16 3.74 -24.98
CA HIS A 33 -2.10 2.96 -24.15
C HIS A 33 -1.58 2.69 -22.72
N LEU A 34 -0.75 3.59 -22.17
CA LEU A 34 -0.04 3.37 -20.90
C LEU A 34 -0.99 3.26 -19.71
N SER A 35 -2.17 3.88 -19.79
CA SER A 35 -3.25 3.74 -18.78
C SER A 35 -3.87 2.34 -18.74
N THR A 36 -3.69 1.54 -19.80
CA THR A 36 -4.31 0.22 -19.99
C THR A 36 -3.33 -0.95 -19.84
N ARG A 37 -2.02 -0.68 -19.81
CA ARG A 37 -0.98 -1.73 -19.77
C ARG A 37 -0.53 -2.15 -18.36
N ILE A 38 -0.94 -1.43 -17.32
CA ILE A 38 -0.78 -1.93 -15.96
C ILE A 38 -2.16 -2.41 -15.55
N PRO A 39 -2.46 -3.72 -15.67
CA PRO A 39 -3.63 -4.23 -15.01
C PRO A 39 -3.45 -3.91 -13.52
N HIS A 40 -4.30 -3.02 -13.01
CA HIS A 40 -4.53 -2.93 -11.59
C HIS A 40 -5.22 -4.23 -11.19
N THR A 41 -4.48 -5.33 -11.15
CA THR A 41 -4.85 -6.48 -10.35
C THR A 41 -4.88 -5.94 -8.94
N ARG A 42 -6.05 -5.50 -8.50
CA ARG A 42 -6.35 -5.36 -7.09
C ARG A 42 -6.24 -6.78 -6.56
N HIS A 43 -5.02 -7.19 -6.21
CA HIS A 43 -4.79 -8.42 -5.49
C HIS A 43 -5.69 -8.31 -4.28
N THR A 44 -6.76 -9.11 -4.27
CA THR A 44 -7.64 -9.13 -3.12
C THR A 44 -6.76 -9.63 -2.00
N PRO A 45 -6.49 -8.81 -0.96
CA PRO A 45 -5.53 -9.21 0.05
C PRO A 45 -6.03 -10.52 0.66
N PRO A 46 -5.11 -11.45 0.97
CA PRO A 46 -5.49 -12.75 1.48
C PRO A 46 -6.39 -12.59 2.70
N MET A 47 -7.55 -13.26 2.69
CA MET A 47 -8.53 -13.18 3.78
C MET A 47 -7.93 -13.70 5.10
N HIS A 48 -6.96 -14.61 4.98
CA HIS A 48 -6.28 -15.30 6.07
C HIS A 48 -4.76 -15.27 5.83
N ALA A 49 -3.98 -14.92 6.85
CA ALA A 49 -2.52 -14.97 6.83
C ALA A 49 -1.96 -15.65 8.09
N THR A 50 -0.71 -16.11 8.04
CA THR A 50 0.05 -16.56 9.21
C THR A 50 1.34 -15.76 9.27
N LEU A 51 1.65 -15.18 10.42
CA LEU A 51 2.84 -14.40 10.66
C LEU A 51 3.63 -15.03 11.82
N ASP A 52 4.85 -15.50 11.51
CA ASP A 52 5.77 -16.03 12.52
C ASP A 52 6.76 -14.96 12.97
N LEU A 53 6.78 -14.72 14.27
CA LEU A 53 7.62 -13.74 14.95
C LEU A 53 8.62 -14.41 15.90
N HIS A 54 8.61 -15.74 16.07
CA HIS A 54 9.26 -16.39 17.22
C HIS A 54 10.79 -16.21 17.30
N GLN A 55 11.44 -15.74 16.23
CA GLN A 55 12.88 -15.46 16.16
C GLN A 55 13.21 -14.02 15.77
N LEU A 56 12.20 -13.16 15.67
CA LEU A 56 12.41 -11.77 15.31
C LEU A 56 12.80 -10.94 16.54
N THR A 57 13.52 -9.86 16.31
CA THR A 57 13.68 -8.82 17.33
C THR A 57 12.34 -8.10 17.55
N GLU A 58 12.23 -7.36 18.66
CA GLU A 58 11.03 -6.57 18.95
C GLU A 58 10.69 -5.59 17.81
N GLU A 59 11.68 -4.90 17.26
CA GLU A 59 11.51 -3.94 16.17
C GLU A 59 11.08 -4.61 14.86
N GLN A 60 11.72 -5.74 14.51
CA GLN A 60 11.34 -6.51 13.31
C GLN A 60 9.91 -7.05 13.42
N ALA A 61 9.55 -7.57 14.60
CA ALA A 61 8.21 -8.07 14.86
C ALA A 61 7.16 -6.95 14.80
N TRP A 62 7.48 -5.77 15.35
CA TRP A 62 6.63 -4.59 15.28
C TRP A 62 6.36 -4.18 13.82
N ASN A 63 7.41 -4.04 13.02
CA ASN A 63 7.30 -3.65 11.62
C ASN A 63 6.47 -4.66 10.82
N ALA A 64 6.74 -5.96 10.99
CA ALA A 64 6.02 -7.03 10.29
C ALA A 64 4.52 -7.06 10.63
N ILE A 65 4.17 -6.86 11.91
CA ILE A 65 2.75 -6.82 12.32
C ILE A 65 2.06 -5.58 11.77
N MET A 66 2.72 -4.42 11.76
CA MET A 66 2.13 -3.20 11.20
C MET A 66 1.91 -3.31 9.70
N GLU A 67 2.87 -3.85 8.95
CA GLU A 67 2.72 -4.12 7.53
C GLU A 67 1.54 -5.06 7.28
N LEU A 68 1.43 -6.15 8.06
CA LEU A 68 0.30 -7.08 7.96
C LEU A 68 -1.04 -6.37 8.23
N ALA A 69 -1.12 -5.53 9.26
CA ALA A 69 -2.33 -4.79 9.61
C ALA A 69 -2.76 -3.81 8.50
N GLN A 70 -1.80 -3.23 7.77
CA GLN A 70 -2.05 -2.28 6.69
C GLN A 70 -2.28 -2.96 5.33
N SER A 71 -1.81 -4.19 5.15
CA SER A 71 -1.93 -4.95 3.90
C SER A 71 -3.38 -5.23 3.47
N GLY A 72 -4.35 -5.07 4.38
CA GLY A 72 -5.76 -5.36 4.14
C GLY A 72 -6.16 -6.80 4.49
N THR A 73 -5.24 -7.60 5.06
CA THR A 73 -5.57 -8.90 5.65
C THR A 73 -6.64 -8.76 6.71
N ARG A 74 -7.70 -9.58 6.63
CA ARG A 74 -8.83 -9.50 7.58
C ARG A 74 -8.60 -10.34 8.83
N THR A 75 -7.93 -11.47 8.69
CA THR A 75 -7.66 -12.38 9.80
C THR A 75 -6.25 -12.94 9.69
N ALA A 76 -5.58 -13.10 10.82
CA ALA A 76 -4.25 -13.69 10.84
C ALA A 76 -3.99 -14.53 12.08
N ASN A 77 -3.13 -15.52 11.93
CA ASN A 77 -2.52 -16.23 13.05
C ASN A 77 -1.14 -15.65 13.30
N ILE A 78 -0.90 -15.13 14.49
CA ILE A 78 0.39 -14.55 14.90
C ILE A 78 1.08 -15.51 15.86
N ILE A 79 2.26 -15.98 15.49
CA ILE A 79 3.08 -16.90 16.28
C ILE A 79 4.18 -16.08 16.95
N THR A 80 4.12 -15.91 18.27
CA THR A 80 5.09 -15.12 19.05
C THR A 80 6.15 -15.98 19.73
N GLY A 81 5.96 -17.30 19.75
CA GLY A 81 6.70 -18.22 20.61
C GLY A 81 6.13 -18.29 22.04
N ALA A 82 6.34 -19.42 22.71
CA ALA A 82 5.68 -19.77 23.97
C ALA A 82 6.21 -19.02 25.21
N SER A 83 7.50 -18.72 25.22
CA SER A 83 8.23 -18.16 26.37
C SER A 83 8.87 -16.79 26.07
N GLY A 84 8.63 -16.23 24.89
CA GLY A 84 9.30 -15.01 24.41
C GLY A 84 8.66 -13.71 24.90
N ILE A 85 9.48 -12.66 24.99
CA ILE A 85 9.06 -11.27 25.26
C ILE A 85 7.99 -10.80 24.25
N LEU A 86 8.04 -11.30 23.01
CA LEU A 86 7.10 -10.96 21.95
C LEU A 86 5.66 -11.33 22.25
N LYS A 87 5.43 -12.38 23.06
CA LYS A 87 4.08 -12.73 23.51
C LYS A 87 3.47 -11.58 24.33
N ILE A 88 4.24 -11.04 25.27
CA ILE A 88 3.82 -9.94 26.15
C ILE A 88 3.67 -8.67 25.32
N LYS A 89 4.67 -8.38 24.47
CA LYS A 89 4.67 -7.20 23.61
C LYS A 89 3.50 -7.19 22.64
N PHE A 90 3.18 -8.31 22.01
CA PHE A 90 2.02 -8.40 21.13
C PHE A 90 0.72 -8.03 21.86
N GLN A 91 0.52 -8.54 23.09
CA GLN A 91 -0.67 -8.22 23.87
C GLN A 91 -0.75 -6.73 24.24
N GLN A 92 0.40 -6.11 24.56
CA GLN A 92 0.50 -4.67 24.81
C GLN A 92 0.22 -3.88 23.53
N TRP A 93 0.82 -4.26 22.41
CA TRP A 93 0.61 -3.62 21.12
C TRP A 93 -0.85 -3.66 20.68
N ALA A 94 -1.50 -4.82 20.86
CA ALA A 94 -2.88 -5.00 20.48
C ALA A 94 -3.89 -4.22 21.36
N ARG A 95 -3.45 -3.67 22.49
CA ARG A 95 -4.29 -2.88 23.40
C ARG A 95 -3.95 -1.40 23.37
N ASP A 96 -2.67 -1.07 23.50
CA ASP A 96 -2.20 0.24 23.95
C ASP A 96 -1.28 0.94 22.95
N SER A 97 -1.05 0.37 21.76
CA SER A 97 -0.16 0.98 20.76
C SER A 97 -0.88 1.45 19.49
N LEU A 98 -0.11 1.98 18.54
CA LEU A 98 -0.57 2.35 17.20
C LEU A 98 -1.19 1.17 16.41
N LEU A 99 -0.97 -0.07 16.85
CA LEU A 99 -1.59 -1.26 16.27
C LEU A 99 -3.05 -1.43 16.70
N SER A 100 -3.40 -1.01 17.91
CA SER A 100 -4.72 -1.20 18.52
C SER A 100 -5.89 -0.73 17.63
N PRO A 101 -5.82 0.44 16.96
CA PRO A 101 -6.88 0.88 16.05
C PRO A 101 -7.14 -0.07 14.87
N TYR A 102 -6.14 -0.84 14.43
CA TYR A 102 -6.27 -1.79 13.33
C TYR A 102 -6.84 -3.13 13.77
N ILE A 103 -6.86 -3.45 15.07
CA ILE A 103 -7.34 -4.73 15.57
C ILE A 103 -8.81 -4.61 16.01
N ILE A 104 -9.64 -5.56 15.57
CA ILE A 104 -11.02 -5.72 16.05
C ILE A 104 -11.02 -6.59 17.31
N SER A 105 -10.34 -7.73 17.25
CA SER A 105 -10.30 -8.71 18.33
C SER A 105 -9.10 -9.61 18.16
N TRP A 106 -8.56 -10.10 19.27
CA TRP A 106 -7.57 -11.17 19.26
C TRP A 106 -7.87 -12.18 20.37
N VAL A 107 -7.57 -13.45 20.10
CA VAL A 107 -7.80 -14.56 21.04
C VAL A 107 -6.56 -15.45 21.04
N PRO A 108 -6.03 -15.84 22.21
CA PRO A 108 -4.96 -16.82 22.28
C PRO A 108 -5.45 -18.19 21.78
N ILE A 109 -4.69 -18.82 20.88
CA ILE A 109 -4.94 -20.19 20.40
C ILE A 109 -4.24 -21.18 21.34
N ASN A 110 -2.99 -20.88 21.68
CA ASN A 110 -2.15 -21.67 22.56
C ASN A 110 -1.14 -20.77 23.27
N ASN A 111 -0.21 -21.37 24.02
CA ASN A 111 0.88 -20.62 24.63
C ASN A 111 1.88 -20.17 23.54
N GLY A 112 1.68 -18.97 23.01
CA GLY A 112 2.58 -18.36 22.01
C GLY A 112 1.99 -18.18 20.61
N SER A 113 0.68 -18.35 20.44
CA SER A 113 -0.01 -18.04 19.19
C SER A 113 -1.35 -17.37 19.42
N PHE A 114 -1.72 -16.44 18.55
CA PHE A 114 -2.93 -15.64 18.63
C PHE A 114 -3.68 -15.64 17.31
N SER A 115 -4.99 -15.81 17.35
CA SER A 115 -5.87 -15.51 16.22
C SER A 115 -6.28 -14.06 16.32
N VAL A 116 -6.04 -13.28 15.27
CA VAL A 116 -6.26 -11.83 15.22
C VAL A 116 -7.19 -11.49 14.08
N ARG A 117 -8.16 -10.63 14.35
CA ARG A 117 -9.02 -10.02 13.34
C ARG A 117 -8.69 -8.55 13.22
N PHE A 118 -8.36 -8.12 12.00
CA PHE A 118 -8.07 -6.74 11.69
C PHE A 118 -9.31 -6.03 11.11
N LYS A 119 -9.36 -4.72 11.27
CA LYS A 119 -10.33 -3.86 10.60
C LYS A 119 -10.08 -3.89 9.10
N LYS A 120 -11.16 -3.83 8.32
CA LYS A 120 -11.05 -3.68 6.88
C LYS A 120 -10.37 -2.35 6.59
N SER A 121 -9.20 -2.40 5.96
CA SER A 121 -8.52 -1.20 5.47
C SER A 121 -9.43 -0.49 4.46
N GLN A 122 -9.73 0.79 4.68
CA GLN A 122 -10.47 1.64 3.76
C GLN A 122 -9.51 2.30 2.75
N ASN A 123 -8.67 1.50 2.08
CA ASN A 123 -7.90 1.97 0.93
C ASN A 123 -8.64 1.67 -0.37
#